data_AF-A0A7J4J0U5-F1
#
_entry.id   AF-A0A7J4J0U5-F1
#
_cell.length_a   1.000
_cell.length_b   1.000
_cell.length_c   1.000
_cell.angle_alpha   90.00
_cell.angle_beta   90.00
_cell.angle_gamma   90.00
#
_symmetry.space_group_name_H-M   'P 1'
#
loop_
_entity.id
_entity.type
_entity.pdbx_description
1 polymer ?
#
loop_
_entity_poly.entity_id
_entity_poly.type
_entity_poly.pdbx_seq_one_letter_code
_entity_poly.pdbx_strand_id
1 'polypeptide(L)'
;MNKGIHIEIKRSPKVRIAAAIREYLDTPEKVEAGKKITATLNRLISSKHKQEIIDNLNNQNYADAMKILFEQYYDPLYSHSLKSITYDFQINNDNPKLAAQELVQKITPFLRQRAAQELLEVPSLSALSRS
;
A
#
# COMPACT_ATOMS: atom_id res chain seq x y z
N MET A 1 -18.15 4.25 9.87
CA MET A 1 -16.69 4.48 9.82
C MET A 1 -16.42 5.82 9.15
N ASN A 2 -15.74 6.69 9.91
CA ASN A 2 -15.03 7.94 9.63
C ASN A 2 -15.28 8.69 8.31
N LYS A 3 -15.63 9.98 8.47
CA LYS A 3 -15.60 11.06 7.47
C LYS A 3 -14.18 11.35 6.90
N GLY A 4 -13.27 10.39 6.86
CA GLY A 4 -11.92 10.56 6.30
C GLY A 4 -11.94 10.66 4.78
N ILE A 5 -10.81 11.05 4.20
CA ILE A 5 -10.52 10.87 2.78
C ILE A 5 -9.70 9.59 2.66
N HIS A 6 -10.18 8.65 1.86
CA HIS A 6 -9.54 7.38 1.60
C HIS A 6 -8.78 7.47 0.27
N ILE A 7 -7.45 7.52 0.35
CA ILE A 7 -6.57 7.66 -0.82
C ILE A 7 -5.83 6.35 -1.04
N GLU A 8 -5.95 5.77 -2.23
CA GLU A 8 -5.19 4.57 -2.59
C GLU A 8 -3.82 4.98 -3.13
N ILE A 9 -2.75 4.56 -2.46
CA ILE A 9 -1.38 4.77 -2.93
C ILE A 9 -0.88 3.51 -3.64
N LYS A 10 -0.70 3.61 -4.95
CA LYS A 10 -0.19 2.50 -5.78
C LYS A 10 1.28 2.69 -6.08
N ARG A 11 2.04 1.60 -6.03
CA ARG A 11 3.45 1.59 -6.40
C ARG A 11 3.74 0.35 -7.23
N SER A 12 4.44 0.52 -8.33
CA SER A 12 4.75 -0.58 -9.25
C SER A 12 5.57 -1.66 -8.53
N PRO A 13 5.35 -2.95 -8.85
CA PRO A 13 6.13 -4.06 -8.28
C PRO A 13 7.63 -3.86 -8.44
N LYS A 14 8.08 -3.39 -9.61
CA LYS A 14 9.51 -3.14 -9.88
C LYS A 14 10.13 -2.15 -8.90
N VAL A 15 9.44 -1.04 -8.62
CA VAL A 15 9.95 -0.02 -7.69
C VAL A 15 9.89 -0.52 -6.25
N ARG A 16 8.85 -1.27 -5.87
CA ARG A 16 8.77 -1.92 -4.53
C ARG A 16 9.93 -2.88 -4.30
N ILE A 17 10.20 -3.76 -5.27
CA ILE A 17 11.31 -4.72 -5.23
C ILE A 17 12.65 -4.01 -5.10
N ALA A 18 12.92 -3.01 -5.95
CA ALA A 18 14.18 -2.27 -5.89
C ALA A 18 14.38 -1.54 -4.56
N ALA A 19 13.31 -0.99 -3.97
CA ALA A 19 13.36 -0.36 -2.66
C ALA A 19 13.64 -1.38 -1.55
N ALA A 20 12.95 -2.52 -1.56
CA ALA A 20 13.12 -3.58 -0.56
C ALA A 20 14.54 -4.17 -0.57
N ILE A 21 15.12 -4.42 -1.75
CA ILE A 21 16.50 -4.89 -1.86
C ILE A 21 17.46 -3.88 -1.25
N ARG A 22 17.30 -2.59 -1.57
CA ARG A 22 18.16 -1.53 -1.06
C ARG A 22 18.09 -1.38 0.46
N GLU A 23 16.91 -1.57 1.03
CA GLU A 23 16.67 -1.33 2.46
C GLU A 23 17.02 -2.54 3.32
N TYR A 24 16.71 -3.75 2.82
CA TYR A 24 16.73 -4.98 3.62
C TYR A 24 17.73 -6.03 3.13
N LEU A 25 18.45 -5.83 2.02
CA LEU A 25 19.41 -6.80 1.46
C LEU A 25 20.71 -6.15 0.98
N ASP A 26 21.05 -4.95 1.48
CA ASP A 26 22.26 -4.19 1.15
C ASP A 26 23.53 -4.70 1.84
N THR A 27 23.41 -5.58 2.83
CA THR A 27 24.57 -6.21 3.50
C THR A 27 24.39 -7.72 3.65
N PRO A 28 25.50 -8.50 3.73
CA PRO A 28 25.43 -9.94 3.96
C PRO A 28 24.66 -10.33 5.23
N GLU A 29 24.81 -9.56 6.31
CA GLU A 29 24.13 -9.81 7.58
C GLU A 29 22.62 -9.69 7.44
N LYS A 30 22.17 -8.69 6.67
CA LYS A 30 20.75 -8.49 6.37
C LYS A 30 20.20 -9.58 5.44
N VAL A 31 21.00 -10.06 4.49
CA VAL A 31 20.64 -11.22 3.66
C VAL A 31 20.45 -12.47 4.53
N GLU A 32 21.36 -12.74 5.47
CA GLU A 32 21.23 -13.86 6.41
C GLU A 32 20.04 -13.71 7.35
N ALA A 33 19.79 -12.51 7.86
CA ALA A 33 18.59 -12.22 8.63
C ALA A 33 17.32 -12.47 7.80
N GLY A 34 17.31 -12.05 6.54
CA GLY A 34 16.23 -12.29 5.60
C GLY A 34 15.91 -13.78 5.42
N LYS A 35 16.93 -14.64 5.31
CA LYS A 35 16.74 -16.11 5.24
C LYS A 35 16.08 -16.66 6.50
N LYS A 36 16.58 -16.26 7.68
CA LYS A 36 16.03 -16.70 8.98
C LYS A 36 14.58 -16.27 9.15
N ILE A 37 14.26 -15.02 8.83
CA ILE A 37 12.89 -14.49 8.89
C ILE A 37 11.98 -15.20 7.89
N THR A 38 12.46 -15.43 6.66
CA THR A 38 11.68 -16.15 5.64
C THR A 38 11.25 -17.54 6.10
N ALA A 39 12.15 -18.26 6.80
CA ALA A 39 11.84 -19.59 7.32
C ALA A 39 10.69 -19.57 8.36
N THR A 40 10.55 -18.49 9.13
CA THR A 40 9.55 -18.36 10.19
C THR A 40 8.20 -17.80 9.72
N LEU A 41 8.11 -17.28 8.48
CA LEU A 41 6.84 -16.79 7.92
C LEU A 41 5.76 -17.88 7.98
N ASN A 42 4.52 -17.54 8.26
CA ASN A 42 3.44 -18.53 8.39
C ASN A 42 2.12 -18.04 7.77
N ARG A 43 1.08 -18.88 7.82
CA ARG A 43 -0.32 -18.63 7.34
C ARG A 43 -0.54 -18.62 5.82
N LEU A 44 0.26 -17.89 5.05
CA LEU A 44 -0.08 -17.62 3.64
C LEU A 44 0.93 -18.17 2.62
N ILE A 45 2.18 -18.31 3.03
CA ILE A 45 3.25 -18.76 2.13
C ILE A 45 3.56 -20.25 2.33
N SER A 46 3.61 -20.98 1.21
CA SER A 46 3.90 -22.42 1.20
C SER A 46 5.36 -22.70 1.59
N SER A 47 5.64 -23.89 2.12
CA SER A 47 7.02 -24.33 2.39
C SER A 47 7.89 -24.27 1.13
N LYS A 48 7.32 -24.64 -0.03
CA LYS A 48 7.97 -24.54 -1.35
C LYS A 48 8.41 -23.11 -1.64
N HIS A 49 7.52 -22.12 -1.56
CA HIS A 49 7.87 -20.73 -1.86
C HIS A 49 8.88 -20.14 -0.86
N LYS A 50 8.82 -20.55 0.42
CA LYS A 50 9.87 -20.14 1.39
C LYS A 50 11.23 -20.66 0.98
N GLN A 51 11.32 -21.93 0.58
CA GLN A 51 12.58 -22.52 0.14
C GLN A 51 13.09 -21.82 -1.12
N GLU A 52 12.22 -21.57 -2.10
CA GLU A 52 12.58 -20.83 -3.32
C GLU A 52 13.10 -19.41 -3.01
N ILE A 53 12.53 -18.71 -2.02
CA ILE A 53 13.06 -17.41 -1.58
C ILE A 53 14.47 -17.58 -1.00
N ILE A 54 14.68 -18.54 -0.09
CA ILE A 54 15.98 -18.79 0.54
C ILE A 54 17.04 -19.16 -0.51
N ASP A 55 16.69 -19.99 -1.48
CA ASP A 55 17.59 -20.39 -2.57
C ASP A 55 17.96 -19.19 -3.44
N ASN A 56 17.00 -18.33 -3.76
CA ASN A 56 17.27 -17.08 -4.48
C ASN A 56 18.17 -16.14 -3.67
N LEU A 57 18.00 -16.03 -2.35
CA LEU A 57 18.88 -15.25 -1.48
C LEU A 57 20.30 -15.82 -1.43
N ASN A 58 20.45 -17.16 -1.41
CA ASN A 58 21.76 -17.84 -1.47
C ASN A 58 22.47 -17.55 -2.80
N ASN A 59 21.72 -17.56 -3.90
CA ASN A 59 22.25 -17.34 -5.25
C ASN A 59 22.34 -15.85 -5.66
N GLN A 60 22.12 -14.92 -4.71
CA GLN A 60 22.12 -13.47 -4.96
C GLN A 60 21.05 -12.98 -5.96
N ASN A 61 20.04 -13.79 -6.23
CA ASN A 61 18.88 -13.46 -7.06
C ASN A 61 17.82 -12.69 -6.26
N TYR A 62 18.20 -11.53 -5.71
CA TYR A 62 17.37 -10.80 -4.75
C TYR A 62 16.04 -10.31 -5.33
N ALA A 63 16.00 -9.97 -6.62
CA ALA A 63 14.78 -9.53 -7.29
C ALA A 63 13.70 -10.61 -7.29
N ASP A 64 14.08 -11.86 -7.58
CA ASP A 64 13.16 -12.99 -7.61
C ASP A 64 12.71 -13.38 -6.19
N ALA A 65 13.63 -13.36 -5.23
CA ALA A 65 13.29 -13.55 -3.82
C ALA A 65 12.21 -12.55 -3.34
N MET A 66 12.40 -11.26 -3.64
CA MET A 66 11.44 -10.22 -3.25
C MET A 66 10.13 -10.30 -4.04
N LYS A 67 10.18 -10.68 -5.32
CA LYS A 67 8.97 -10.89 -6.11
C LYS A 67 8.07 -11.96 -5.49
N ILE A 68 8.64 -13.13 -5.17
CA ILE A 68 7.90 -14.22 -4.53
C ILE A 68 7.34 -13.74 -3.18
N LEU A 69 8.15 -13.05 -2.37
CA LEU A 69 7.71 -12.54 -1.07
C LEU A 69 6.54 -11.56 -1.18
N PHE A 70 6.55 -10.64 -2.15
CA PHE A 70 5.43 -9.72 -2.35
C PHE A 70 4.18 -10.43 -2.86
N GLU A 71 4.31 -11.23 -3.93
CA GLU A 71 3.16 -11.84 -4.60
C GLU A 71 2.52 -12.97 -3.77
N GLN A 72 3.32 -13.73 -3.02
CA GLN A 72 2.86 -14.93 -2.32
C GLN A 72 2.60 -14.71 -0.83
N TYR A 73 3.04 -13.59 -0.26
CA TYR A 73 2.86 -13.32 1.16
C TYR A 73 2.22 -11.96 1.42
N TYR A 74 2.89 -10.86 1.09
CA TYR A 74 2.42 -9.53 1.49
C TYR A 74 1.16 -9.07 0.74
N ASP A 75 1.11 -9.21 -0.58
CA ASP A 75 -0.05 -8.77 -1.36
C ASP A 75 -1.32 -9.56 -0.95
N PRO A 76 -1.30 -10.89 -0.79
CA PRO A 76 -2.41 -11.64 -0.21
C PRO A 76 -2.78 -11.21 1.21
N LEU A 77 -1.78 -11.00 2.09
CA LEU A 77 -1.99 -10.62 3.49
C LEU A 77 -2.78 -9.33 3.63
N TYR A 78 -2.51 -8.34 2.77
CA TYR A 78 -3.20 -7.04 2.80
C TYR A 78 -4.41 -6.96 1.85
N SER A 79 -4.57 -7.90 0.91
CA SER A 79 -5.63 -7.85 -0.10
C SER A 79 -7.04 -7.77 0.50
N HIS A 80 -7.30 -8.49 1.60
CA HIS A 80 -8.61 -8.52 2.24
C HIS A 80 -9.00 -7.16 2.84
N SER A 81 -8.04 -6.49 3.48
CA SER A 81 -8.26 -5.19 4.12
C SER A 81 -8.40 -4.05 3.11
N LEU A 82 -7.72 -4.14 1.96
CA LEU A 82 -7.79 -3.11 0.92
C LEU A 82 -9.10 -3.18 0.12
N LYS A 83 -9.63 -4.38 -0.11
CA LYS A 83 -10.87 -4.59 -0.88
C LYS A 83 -12.13 -4.04 -0.20
N SER A 84 -12.12 -3.87 1.12
CA SER A 84 -13.29 -3.33 1.86
C SER A 84 -13.32 -1.80 1.91
N ILE A 85 -12.28 -1.13 1.43
CA ILE A 85 -12.18 0.33 1.44
C ILE A 85 -12.67 0.87 0.09
N THR A 86 -13.62 1.80 0.14
CA THR A 86 -13.93 2.64 -1.03
C THR A 86 -12.99 3.84 -1.01
N TYR A 87 -12.22 4.01 -2.08
CA TYR A 87 -11.26 5.10 -2.20
C TYR A 87 -11.84 6.26 -3.01
N ASP A 88 -11.56 7.48 -2.56
CA ASP A 88 -11.98 8.71 -3.23
C ASP A 88 -11.17 8.94 -4.51
N PHE A 89 -9.87 8.62 -4.47
CA PHE A 89 -8.97 8.66 -5.62
C PHE A 89 -7.69 7.87 -5.37
N GLN A 90 -6.91 7.68 -6.45
CA GLN A 90 -5.66 6.96 -6.44
C GLN A 90 -4.49 7.88 -6.80
N ILE A 91 -3.30 7.56 -6.27
CA ILE A 91 -2.03 8.23 -6.57
C ILE A 91 -0.96 7.19 -6.88
N ASN A 92 -0.18 7.43 -7.94
CA ASN A 92 1.01 6.64 -8.26
C ASN A 92 2.22 7.15 -7.45
N ASN A 93 2.91 6.24 -6.75
CA ASN A 93 4.07 6.50 -5.90
C ASN A 93 5.36 5.83 -6.41
N ASP A 94 5.49 5.65 -7.72
CA ASP A 94 6.75 5.25 -8.35
C ASP A 94 7.81 6.35 -8.17
N ASN A 95 7.39 7.61 -8.16
CA ASN A 95 8.22 8.76 -7.79
C ASN A 95 7.58 9.50 -6.59
N PRO A 96 8.16 9.39 -5.37
CA PRO A 96 7.59 10.01 -4.17
C PRO A 96 7.42 11.52 -4.25
N LYS A 97 8.30 12.22 -4.97
CA LYS A 97 8.22 13.68 -5.13
C LYS A 97 7.01 14.06 -5.99
N LEU A 98 6.82 13.38 -7.13
CA LEU A 98 5.67 13.62 -8.00
C LEU A 98 4.36 13.19 -7.31
N ALA A 99 4.37 12.08 -6.59
CA ALA A 99 3.22 11.59 -5.83
C ALA A 99 2.77 12.61 -4.76
N ALA A 100 3.72 13.21 -4.04
CA ALA A 100 3.42 14.25 -3.06
C ALA A 100 2.82 15.50 -3.70
N GLN A 101 3.33 15.91 -4.89
CA GLN A 101 2.76 17.02 -5.64
C GLN A 101 1.34 16.72 -6.12
N GLU A 102 1.11 15.52 -6.66
CA GLU A 102 -0.21 15.06 -7.09
C GLU A 102 -1.19 15.02 -5.91
N LEU A 103 -0.75 14.55 -4.74
CA LEU A 103 -1.54 14.51 -3.52
C LEU A 103 -2.05 15.91 -3.13
N VAL A 104 -1.15 16.89 -3.08
CA VAL A 104 -1.52 18.27 -2.74
C VAL A 104 -2.50 18.85 -3.78
N GLN A 105 -2.25 18.61 -5.07
CA GLN A 105 -3.11 19.07 -6.15
C GLN A 105 -4.51 18.47 -6.11
N LYS A 106 -4.66 17.20 -5.70
CA LYS A 106 -5.96 16.53 -5.63
C LYS A 106 -6.70 16.81 -4.32
N ILE A 107 -6.00 16.88 -3.20
CA ILE A 107 -6.65 16.96 -1.88
C ILE A 107 -7.34 18.31 -1.65
N THR A 108 -6.75 19.42 -2.10
CA THR A 108 -7.31 20.76 -1.87
C THR A 108 -8.64 20.98 -2.62
N PRO A 109 -8.76 20.67 -3.92
CA PRO A 109 -10.04 20.75 -4.63
C PRO A 109 -11.07 19.77 -4.07
N PHE A 110 -10.65 18.55 -3.71
CA PHE A 110 -11.55 17.55 -3.15
C PHE A 110 -12.19 18.01 -1.84
N LEU A 111 -11.39 18.56 -0.92
CA LEU A 111 -11.89 19.14 0.34
C LEU A 111 -12.89 20.28 0.09
N ARG A 112 -12.63 21.13 -0.91
CA ARG A 112 -13.55 22.23 -1.28
C ARG A 112 -14.88 21.70 -1.82
N GLN A 113 -14.84 20.72 -2.73
CA GLN A 113 -16.05 20.11 -3.31
C GLN A 113 -16.90 19.45 -2.23
N ARG A 114 -16.27 18.70 -1.33
CA ARG A 114 -16.97 18.02 -0.24
C ARG A 114 -17.60 19.00 0.76
N ALA A 115 -16.89 20.06 1.15
CA ALA A 115 -17.45 21.11 2.01
C ALA A 115 -18.66 21.81 1.35
N ALA A 116 -18.61 22.05 0.04
CA ALA A 116 -19.73 22.63 -0.69
C ALA A 116 -20.97 21.70 -0.74
N GLN A 117 -20.76 20.39 -0.89
CA GLN A 117 -21.85 19.39 -0.84
C GLN A 117 -22.49 19.32 0.55
N GLU A 118 -21.69 19.31 1.63
CA GLU A 118 -22.21 19.29 3.00
C GLU A 118 -23.03 20.56 3.33
N LEU A 119 -22.70 21.72 2.74
CA LEU A 119 -23.48 22.96 2.89
C LEU A 119 -24.83 22.94 2.16
N LEU A 120 -24.95 22.19 1.06
CA LEU A 120 -26.18 22.04 0.29
C LEU A 120 -27.16 21.02 0.90
N GLU A 121 -26.66 20.10 1.72
CA GLU A 121 -27.47 19.10 2.42
C GLU A 121 -28.01 19.58 3.78
N VAL A 122 -27.72 20.82 4.20
CA VAL A 122 -28.32 21.41 5.40
C VAL A 122 -29.81 21.67 5.15
N PRO A 123 -30.74 21.09 5.92
CA PRO A 123 -32.17 21.36 5.75
C PRO A 123 -32.42 22.86 5.94
N SER A 124 -33.13 23.48 5.00
CA SER A 124 -33.52 24.89 5.12
C SER A 124 -34.20 25.15 6.47
N LEU A 125 -33.74 26.16 7.23
CA LEU A 125 -34.34 26.58 8.50
C LEU A 125 -35.85 26.93 8.39
N SER A 126 -36.37 27.12 7.18
CA SER A 126 -37.81 27.29 6.91
C SER A 126 -38.66 26.01 7.09
N ALA A 127 -38.05 24.83 7.28
CA ALA A 127 -38.77 23.58 7.54
C ALA A 127 -39.06 23.35 9.03
N LEU A 128 -38.46 24.13 9.94
CA LEU A 128 -38.62 24.00 11.39
C LEU A 128 -39.58 25.03 12.01
N SER A 129 -40.15 25.95 11.20
CA SER A 129 -41.09 26.98 11.67
C SER A 129 -42.55 26.68 11.33
N ARG A 130 -42.90 25.42 11.03
CA ARG A 130 -44.30 24.96 10.92
C ARG A 130 -44.55 23.87 11.96
N SER A 131 -44.55 24.27 13.23
CA SER A 131 -45.13 23.54 14.36
C SER A 131 -46.40 24.24 14.81
#